data_AF-A0A938FZQ2-F1
#
_entry.id   AF-A0A938FZQ2-F1
#
_cell.length_a   1.000
_cell.length_b   1.000
_cell.length_c   1.000
_cell.angle_alpha   90.00
_cell.angle_beta   90.00
_cell.angle_gamma   90.00
#
_symmetry.space_group_name_H-M   'P 1'
#
loop_
_entity.id
_entity.type
_entity.pdbx_description
1 polymer ?
#
loop_
_entity_poly.entity_id
_entity_poly.type
_entity_poly.pdbx_seq_one_letter_code
_entity_poly.pdbx_strand_id
1 'polypeptide(L)' 'MTDIVRAAPDYQPYVAGSFRWRLGLRQLDLSDWIQIGDDYDHEMNRKADVLRDNYHTAVRVVPGIESE' A
#
# COMPACT_ATOMS: atom_id res chain seq x y z
N MET A 1 -0.79 -26.85 -17.86
CA MET A 1 -1.43 -25.53 -17.81
C MET A 1 -1.97 -25.42 -16.39
N THR A 2 -1.11 -24.99 -15.48
CA THR A 2 -1.39 -24.97 -14.05
C THR A 2 -1.95 -23.60 -13.75
N ASP A 3 -3.23 -23.53 -13.39
CA ASP A 3 -3.83 -22.32 -12.84
C ASP A 3 -2.96 -21.84 -11.69
N ILE A 4 -2.29 -20.71 -11.90
CA ILE A 4 -1.69 -19.97 -10.79
C ILE A 4 -2.90 -19.48 -10.01
N VAL A 5 -3.24 -20.18 -8.93
CA VAL A 5 -4.15 -19.66 -7.91
C VAL A 5 -3.57 -18.31 -7.52
N ARG A 6 -4.24 -17.25 -7.97
CA ARG A 6 -3.84 -15.87 -7.73
C ARG A 6 -3.92 -15.68 -6.23
N ALA A 7 -2.78 -15.81 -5.55
CA ALA A 7 -2.72 -15.74 -4.10
C ALA A 7 -3.26 -14.37 -3.69
N ALA A 8 -4.27 -14.36 -2.81
CA ALA A 8 -4.70 -13.12 -2.18
C ALA A 8 -3.45 -12.46 -1.55
N PRO A 9 -3.37 -11.11 -1.54
CA PRO A 9 -2.19 -10.44 -1.04
C PRO A 9 -1.83 -10.94 0.37
N ASP A 10 -0.56 -11.28 0.60
CA ASP A 10 -0.04 -11.91 1.84
C ASP A 10 -0.10 -10.99 3.08
N TYR A 11 -0.82 -9.88 3.00
CA TYR A 11 -1.02 -8.94 4.09
C TYR A 11 -2.45 -8.93 4.63
N GLN A 12 -3.28 -9.93 4.30
CA GLN A 12 -4.66 -10.01 4.80
C GLN A 12 -4.68 -9.87 6.34
N PRO A 13 -5.21 -8.76 6.88
CA PRO A 13 -5.11 -8.48 8.32
C PRO A 13 -6.06 -9.37 9.14
N TYR A 14 -6.91 -10.13 8.46
CA TYR A 14 -7.93 -11.00 9.05
C TYR A 14 -7.45 -12.44 9.06
N VAL A 15 -6.96 -12.87 10.22
CA VAL A 15 -6.84 -14.29 10.55
C VAL A 15 -8.17 -14.70 11.18
N ALA A 16 -8.76 -15.81 10.71
CA ALA A 16 -10.13 -16.26 10.99
C ALA A 16 -10.65 -16.00 12.42
N GLY A 17 -11.97 -15.86 12.54
CA GLY A 17 -12.67 -15.59 13.81
C GLY A 17 -13.08 -14.13 13.96
N SER A 18 -13.52 -13.76 15.17
CA SER A 18 -13.96 -12.40 15.45
C SER A 18 -12.79 -11.41 15.45
N PHE A 19 -13.03 -10.21 14.93
CA PHE A 19 -12.06 -9.12 14.94
C PHE A 19 -11.56 -8.82 16.37
N ARG A 20 -10.24 -8.69 16.52
CA ARG A 20 -9.57 -8.28 17.76
C ARG A 20 -8.36 -7.41 17.44
N TRP A 21 -8.18 -6.32 18.18
CA TRP A 21 -6.95 -5.54 18.13
C TRP A 21 -5.80 -6.37 18.70
N ARG A 22 -4.76 -6.60 17.89
CA ARG A 22 -3.51 -7.25 18.29
C ARG A 22 -2.34 -6.48 17.67
N LEU A 23 -1.21 -6.47 18.37
CA LEU A 23 0.05 -5.99 17.80
C LEU A 23 0.64 -7.10 16.93
N GLY A 24 0.32 -7.08 15.63
CA GLY A 24 0.87 -8.01 14.64
C GLY A 24 2.16 -7.46 14.05
N LEU A 25 3.31 -7.89 14.58
CA LEU A 25 4.62 -7.51 14.04
C LEU A 25 5.18 -8.69 13.24
N ARG A 26 5.49 -8.46 11.96
CA ARG A 26 6.32 -9.34 11.13
C ARG A 26 7.56 -8.57 10.71
N GLN A 27 8.69 -9.25 10.54
CA GLN A 27 9.85 -8.62 9.93
C GLN A 27 9.49 -8.18 8.50
N LEU A 28 9.99 -7.02 8.11
CA LEU A 28 9.78 -6.51 6.77
C LEU A 28 10.67 -7.28 5.80
N ASP A 29 10.05 -8.00 4.86
CA ASP A 29 10.76 -8.57 3.73
C ASP A 29 10.91 -7.51 2.64
N LEU A 30 12.15 -7.12 2.33
CA LEU A 30 12.45 -6.11 1.33
C LEU A 30 12.19 -6.59 -0.10
N SER A 31 12.19 -7.90 -0.33
CA SER A 31 11.93 -8.46 -1.66
C SER A 31 10.48 -8.29 -2.11
N ASP A 32 9.56 -8.11 -1.15
CA ASP A 32 8.11 -7.99 -1.36
C ASP A 32 7.52 -6.77 -0.64
N TRP A 33 8.36 -5.78 -0.33
CA TRP A 33 7.93 -4.59 0.42
C TRP A 33 6.95 -3.73 -0.39
N ILE A 34 7.15 -3.64 -1.70
CA ILE A 34 6.29 -2.87 -2.60
C ILE A 34 5.73 -3.82 -3.65
N GLN A 35 4.42 -4.00 -3.61
CA GLN A 35 3.69 -4.81 -4.58
C GLN A 35 2.97 -3.92 -5.58
N ILE A 36 3.14 -4.20 -6.87
CA ILE A 36 2.39 -3.57 -7.95
C ILE A 36 1.41 -4.61 -8.49
N GLY A 37 0.14 -4.41 -8.21
CA GLY A 37 -0.94 -5.30 -8.66
C GLY A 37 -1.66 -4.79 -9.90
N ASP A 38 -2.66 -5.56 -10.34
CA ASP A 38 -3.45 -5.27 -11.54
C ASP A 38 -4.17 -3.92 -11.52
N ASP A 39 -4.45 -3.37 -10.33
CA ASP A 39 -5.11 -2.07 -10.17
C ASP A 39 -4.15 -0.88 -10.30
N TYR A 40 -2.87 -1.10 -10.65
CA TYR A 40 -1.85 -0.06 -10.75
C TYR A 40 -2.32 1.17 -11.54
N ASP A 41 -2.86 0.97 -12.74
CA ASP A 41 -3.29 2.08 -13.61
C ASP A 41 -4.46 2.85 -12.99
N HIS A 42 -5.38 2.14 -12.35
CA HIS A 42 -6.50 2.76 -11.63
C HIS A 42 -6.00 3.65 -10.49
N GLU A 43 -5.09 3.11 -9.66
CA GLU A 43 -4.53 3.82 -8.51
C GLU A 43 -3.68 5.01 -8.92
N MET A 44 -2.91 4.92 -10.02
CA MET A 44 -2.11 6.04 -10.53
C MET A 44 -2.99 7.18 -11.06
N ASN A 45 -4.09 6.86 -11.76
CA ASN A 45 -5.06 7.87 -12.16
C ASN A 45 -5.71 8.54 -10.95
N ARG A 46 -6.10 7.75 -9.94
CA ARG A 46 -6.68 8.30 -8.71
C ARG A 46 -5.70 9.19 -7.94
N LYS A 47 -4.42 8.80 -7.90
CA LYS A 47 -3.35 9.63 -7.34
C LYS A 47 -3.26 10.99 -8.04
N ALA A 48 -3.36 11.03 -9.37
CA ALA A 48 -3.33 12.29 -10.12
C ALA A 48 -4.49 13.21 -9.71
N ASP A 49 -5.71 12.67 -9.57
CA ASP A 49 -6.87 13.44 -9.10
C ASP A 49 -6.67 13.95 -7.67
N VAL A 50 -6.16 13.12 -6.76
CA VAL A 50 -5.91 13.51 -5.36
C VAL A 50 -4.86 14.62 -5.28
N LEU A 51 -3.78 14.52 -6.05
CA LEU A 51 -2.74 15.55 -6.10
C LEU A 51 -3.25 16.85 -6.70
N ARG A 52 -4.13 16.80 -7.71
CA ARG A 52 -4.77 17.98 -8.29
C ARG A 52 -5.69 18.68 -7.29
N ASP A 53 -6.54 17.92 -6.60
CA ASP A 53 -7.66 18.49 -5.82
C ASP A 53 -7.30 18.72 -4.35
N ASN A 54 -6.28 18.03 -3.82
CA ASN A 54 -5.94 18.02 -2.38
C ASN A 54 -4.43 18.14 -2.12
N TYR A 55 -3.70 18.84 -2.99
CA TYR A 55 -2.23 18.89 -2.98
C TYR A 55 -1.63 19.15 -1.59
N HIS A 56 -2.10 20.18 -0.88
CA HIS A 56 -1.53 20.59 0.41
C HIS A 56 -1.77 19.60 1.56
N THR A 57 -2.71 18.66 1.40
CA THR A 57 -2.94 17.57 2.35
C THR A 57 -2.14 16.33 1.95
N ALA A 58 -2.07 16.03 0.66
CA ALA A 58 -1.40 14.84 0.14
C ALA A 58 0.13 14.98 0.09
N VAL A 59 0.65 16.19 -0.09
CA VAL A 59 2.09 16.48 -0.22
C VAL A 59 2.52 17.42 0.90
N ARG A 60 3.58 17.02 1.59
CA ARG A 60 4.24 17.86 2.59
C ARG A 60 5.75 17.67 2.52
N VAL A 61 6.46 18.74 2.20
CA VAL A 61 7.91 18.82 2.36
C VAL A 61 8.20 19.09 3.83
N VAL A 62 9.13 18.33 4.40
CA VAL A 62 9.59 18.55 5.78
C VAL A 62 10.84 19.43 5.73
N PRO A 63 10.78 20.69 6.23
CA PRO A 63 11.93 21.59 6.18
C PRO A 63 13.15 20.99 6.88
N GLY A 64 14.31 21.09 6.24
CA GLY A 64 15.58 20.58 6.77
C GLY A 64 15.79 19.06 6.63
N ILE A 65 14.84 18.33 6.04
CA ILE A 65 15.00 16.90 5.69
C ILE A 65 15.26 16.74 4.19
N GLU A 66 14.50 17.45 3.36
CA GLU A 66 14.67 17.45 1.91
C GLU A 66 15.51 18.66 1.49
N SER A 67 16.36 18.48 0.47
CA SER A 67 17.09 19.61 -0.12
C SER A 67 16.10 20.52 -0.83
N GLU A 68 16.17 21.83 -0.55
CA GLU A 68 15.43 22.86 -1.28
C GLU A 68 15.87 22.99 -2.74
#